data_AF-A0A1G8T439-F1
#
_entry.id   AF-A0A1G8T439-F1
#
_cell.length_a   1.000
_cell.length_b   1.000
_cell.length_c   1.000
_cell.angle_alpha   90.00
_cell.angle_beta   90.00
_cell.angle_gamma   90.00
#
_symmetry.space_group_name_H-M   'P 1'
#
loop_
_entity.id
_entity.type
_entity.pdbx_description
1 polymer ?
#
loop_
_entity_poly.entity_id
_entity_poly.type
_entity_poly.pdbx_seq_one_letter_code
_entity_poly.pdbx_strand_id
1 'polypeptide(L)'
;MNIKFMIPILLLLSNVTRGQKDKQPDVTFTFDTDFFDAANHWVVLSEKTKDSLSLGYIYLDEYKGFSFVLENNFKVDKNGKFQFGKQRSGYIIKRALNDDTGKVFVLKKDNIKTLDLPEKPEWLKVYDMQQAPETFIRKGSFYNRVGCSQFAIALFEEASLLKPHAENLDFELAVAYNATQQYQKTISLMNAAIAYNPRNFMLYRELGFALIQMGKVPDAEQIYIAGLNYCKNSDEKFEMCLDMVQTFFERSDKTKFQKWFLKSKKYLIENSKHLKSLEKFEGKTDP
;
A
#
# COMPACT_ATOMS: atom_id res chain seq x y z
N MET A 1 -28.67 -21.75 -7.26
CA MET A 1 -28.94 -21.12 -8.58
C MET A 1 -27.80 -21.52 -9.50
N ASN A 2 -28.10 -22.33 -10.52
CA ASN A 2 -27.11 -23.05 -11.35
C ASN A 2 -26.29 -22.08 -12.21
N ILE A 3 -24.98 -21.99 -11.94
CA ILE A 3 -24.03 -21.27 -12.80
C ILE A 3 -23.58 -22.23 -13.90
N LYS A 4 -24.13 -22.03 -15.11
CA LYS A 4 -23.68 -22.71 -16.33
C LYS A 4 -22.27 -22.22 -16.67
N PHE A 5 -21.26 -23.05 -16.43
CA PHE A 5 -19.98 -22.96 -17.11
C PHE A 5 -20.14 -23.50 -18.53
N MET A 6 -20.24 -22.63 -19.54
CA MET A 6 -19.99 -22.99 -20.93
C MET A 6 -19.95 -21.74 -21.82
N ILE A 7 -18.75 -21.35 -22.26
CA ILE A 7 -18.49 -21.13 -23.69
C ILE A 7 -17.07 -21.69 -23.98
N PRO A 8 -16.93 -22.61 -24.95
CA PRO A 8 -15.64 -23.08 -25.45
C PRO A 8 -15.13 -22.09 -26.51
N ILE A 9 -13.86 -21.69 -26.46
CA ILE A 9 -13.23 -21.03 -27.61
C ILE A 9 -12.25 -22.00 -28.27
N LEU A 10 -12.62 -22.29 -29.52
CA LEU A 10 -12.04 -23.18 -30.51
C LEU A 10 -10.51 -23.09 -30.63
N LEU A 11 -9.90 -24.27 -30.72
CA LEU A 11 -8.72 -24.51 -31.54
C LEU A 11 -8.98 -24.03 -32.98
N LEU A 12 -8.34 -22.93 -33.39
CA LEU A 12 -8.14 -22.62 -34.81
C LEU A 12 -6.72 -23.04 -35.20
N LEU A 13 -6.57 -24.32 -35.54
CA LEU A 13 -5.58 -24.74 -36.53
C LEU A 13 -6.04 -24.15 -37.87
N SER A 14 -5.47 -23.02 -38.27
CA SER A 14 -5.55 -22.57 -39.67
C SER A 14 -4.22 -22.84 -40.35
N ASN A 15 -4.23 -23.78 -41.30
CA ASN A 15 -3.26 -23.81 -42.37
C ASN A 15 -3.47 -22.56 -43.22
N VAL A 16 -2.69 -21.51 -42.97
CA VAL A 16 -2.57 -20.37 -43.90
C VAL A 16 -1.22 -20.49 -44.59
N THR A 17 -1.25 -20.98 -45.83
CA THR A 17 -0.11 -20.86 -46.74
C THR A 17 -0.03 -19.44 -47.29
N ARG A 18 1.05 -18.74 -46.89
CA ARG A 18 1.83 -17.75 -47.64
C ARG A 18 1.12 -16.43 -48.00
N GLY A 19 1.48 -15.33 -47.32
CA GLY A 19 1.09 -14.01 -47.80
C GLY A 19 1.54 -12.76 -47.07
N GLN A 20 1.82 -12.79 -45.76
CA GLN A 20 2.41 -11.65 -45.04
C GLN A 20 3.12 -12.23 -43.83
N LYS A 21 4.42 -11.96 -43.68
CA LYS A 21 5.09 -12.17 -42.40
C LYS A 21 4.48 -11.14 -41.45
N ASP A 22 3.43 -11.52 -40.73
CA ASP A 22 3.02 -10.82 -39.51
C ASP A 22 4.21 -10.89 -38.56
N LYS A 23 5.10 -9.90 -38.67
CA LYS A 23 6.11 -9.65 -37.67
C LYS A 23 5.32 -9.30 -36.41
N GLN A 24 5.17 -10.26 -35.50
CA GLN A 24 4.83 -9.92 -34.13
C GLN A 24 5.80 -8.80 -33.70
N PRO A 25 5.30 -7.74 -33.05
CA PRO A 25 6.14 -6.64 -32.63
C PRO A 25 7.31 -7.21 -31.81
N ASP A 26 8.50 -6.62 -31.96
CA ASP A 26 9.66 -6.93 -31.12
C ASP A 26 9.30 -6.49 -29.69
N VAL A 27 8.67 -7.37 -28.91
CA VAL A 27 8.18 -7.02 -27.58
C VAL A 27 9.36 -7.12 -26.61
N THR A 28 10.04 -5.99 -26.45
CA THR A 28 10.95 -5.83 -25.32
C THR A 28 10.14 -5.52 -24.08
N PHE A 29 10.23 -6.37 -23.07
CA PHE A 29 9.60 -6.13 -21.77
C PHE A 29 10.51 -5.28 -20.90
N THR A 30 10.03 -4.10 -20.52
CA THR A 30 10.67 -3.24 -19.51
C THR A 30 9.92 -3.40 -18.19
N PHE A 31 10.54 -4.08 -17.22
CA PHE A 31 9.98 -4.29 -15.89
C PHE A 31 10.40 -3.14 -14.97
N ASP A 32 9.62 -2.06 -14.95
CA ASP A 32 9.93 -0.83 -14.22
C ASP A 32 8.83 -0.36 -13.26
N THR A 33 7.66 -0.98 -13.31
CA THR A 33 6.48 -0.57 -12.53
C THR A 33 6.37 -1.38 -11.24
N ASP A 34 6.11 -0.74 -10.11
CA ASP A 34 5.80 -1.47 -8.88
C ASP A 34 4.41 -2.11 -8.97
N PHE A 35 4.24 -3.27 -8.34
CA PHE A 35 2.98 -4.01 -8.44
C PHE A 35 1.77 -3.23 -7.90
N PHE A 36 1.99 -2.32 -6.94
CA PHE A 36 0.94 -1.50 -6.36
C PHE A 36 0.47 -0.38 -7.30
N ASP A 37 1.34 0.13 -8.18
CA ASP A 37 0.98 1.08 -9.24
C ASP A 37 0.26 0.38 -10.41
N ALA A 38 0.49 -0.93 -10.53
CA ALA A 38 -0.15 -1.78 -11.53
C ALA A 38 -1.48 -2.41 -11.06
N ALA A 39 -2.03 -1.97 -9.93
CA ALA A 39 -3.33 -2.44 -9.47
C ALA A 39 -4.42 -2.14 -10.52
N ASN A 40 -5.31 -3.10 -10.74
CA ASN A 40 -6.35 -3.08 -11.78
C ASN A 40 -5.81 -3.06 -13.22
N HIS A 41 -4.68 -3.72 -13.47
CA HIS A 41 -4.12 -3.86 -14.81
C HIS A 41 -3.72 -5.31 -15.11
N TRP A 42 -3.76 -5.63 -16.41
CA TRP A 42 -3.04 -6.78 -16.95
C TRP A 42 -1.54 -6.52 -16.90
N VAL A 43 -0.78 -7.51 -16.44
CA VAL A 43 0.66 -7.41 -16.29
C VAL A 43 1.38 -8.69 -16.71
N VAL A 44 2.66 -8.54 -17.00
CA VAL A 44 3.62 -9.63 -17.07
C VAL A 44 4.56 -9.55 -15.88
N LEU A 45 4.79 -10.70 -15.23
CA LEU A 45 5.79 -10.89 -14.18
C LEU A 45 6.91 -11.79 -14.70
N SER A 46 8.16 -11.45 -14.37
CA SER A 46 9.30 -12.33 -14.58
C SER A 46 9.42 -13.32 -13.44
N GLU A 47 9.51 -14.61 -13.73
CA GLU A 47 9.72 -15.64 -12.69
C GLU A 47 11.21 -15.80 -12.39
N LYS A 48 11.58 -15.89 -11.11
CA LYS A 48 13.00 -15.89 -10.66
C LYS A 48 13.82 -17.11 -11.11
N THR A 49 13.16 -18.19 -11.53
CA THR A 49 13.80 -19.52 -11.68
C THR A 49 13.65 -20.15 -13.06
N LYS A 50 12.97 -19.50 -14.00
CA LYS A 50 12.72 -20.02 -15.35
C LYS A 50 12.69 -18.87 -16.35
N ASP A 51 13.11 -19.13 -17.59
CA ASP A 51 12.86 -18.27 -18.77
C ASP A 51 11.35 -18.23 -19.14
N SER A 52 10.49 -18.24 -18.14
CA SER A 52 9.03 -18.26 -18.24
C SER A 52 8.50 -16.99 -17.62
N LEU A 53 7.63 -16.32 -18.35
CA LEU A 53 6.91 -15.15 -17.95
C LEU A 53 5.50 -15.54 -17.52
N SER A 54 4.96 -14.83 -16.55
CA SER A 54 3.61 -15.02 -16.03
C SER A 54 2.72 -13.87 -16.51
N LEU A 55 1.75 -14.15 -17.38
CA LEU A 55 0.68 -13.22 -17.74
C LEU A 55 -0.45 -13.33 -16.73
N GLY A 56 -0.94 -12.20 -16.24
CA GLY A 56 -2.10 -12.20 -15.35
C GLY A 56 -2.57 -10.80 -15.01
N TYR A 57 -3.45 -10.71 -14.03
CA TYR A 57 -4.10 -9.47 -13.63
C TYR A 57 -3.82 -9.17 -12.16
N ILE A 58 -3.39 -7.94 -11.86
CA ILE A 58 -3.25 -7.47 -10.48
C ILE A 58 -4.53 -6.77 -10.07
N TYR A 59 -5.06 -7.14 -8.91
CA TYR A 59 -6.21 -6.48 -8.30
C TYR A 59 -5.97 -6.32 -6.80
N LEU A 60 -6.77 -5.47 -6.17
CA LEU A 60 -6.73 -5.28 -4.74
C LEU A 60 -7.80 -6.16 -4.08
N ASP A 61 -7.37 -7.28 -3.52
CA ASP A 61 -8.23 -8.18 -2.75
C ASP A 61 -8.54 -7.55 -1.39
N GLU A 62 -9.80 -7.61 -0.97
CA GLU A 62 -10.27 -6.99 0.26
C GLU A 62 -9.60 -7.54 1.53
N TYR A 63 -9.19 -8.80 1.53
CA TYR A 63 -8.63 -9.45 2.71
C TYR A 63 -7.13 -9.72 2.57
N LYS A 64 -6.66 -9.99 1.34
CA LYS A 64 -5.26 -10.34 1.07
C LYS A 64 -4.42 -9.16 0.59
N GLY A 65 -5.05 -8.08 0.16
CA GLY A 65 -4.37 -6.94 -0.45
C GLY A 65 -4.00 -7.21 -1.91
N PHE A 66 -2.91 -6.59 -2.37
CA PHE A 66 -2.47 -6.72 -3.75
C PHE A 66 -2.28 -8.19 -4.12
N SER A 67 -3.02 -8.61 -5.12
CA SER A 67 -3.13 -10.01 -5.51
C SER A 67 -3.01 -10.14 -7.01
N PHE A 68 -2.27 -11.14 -7.45
CA PHE A 68 -2.09 -11.49 -8.84
C PHE A 68 -2.89 -12.75 -9.16
N VAL A 69 -3.73 -12.68 -10.19
CA VAL A 69 -4.39 -13.84 -10.78
C VAL A 69 -3.65 -14.25 -12.03
N LEU A 70 -3.09 -15.45 -12.04
CA LEU A 70 -2.38 -16.00 -13.19
C LEU A 70 -3.38 -16.40 -14.27
N GLU A 71 -3.19 -15.88 -15.47
CA GLU A 71 -3.95 -16.26 -16.67
C GLU A 71 -3.20 -17.34 -17.45
N ASN A 72 -1.91 -17.10 -17.73
CA ASN A 72 -1.08 -18.07 -18.43
C ASN A 72 0.41 -17.86 -18.16
N ASN A 73 1.21 -18.91 -18.35
CA ASN A 73 2.66 -18.80 -18.43
C ASN A 73 3.08 -18.87 -19.89
N PHE A 74 4.10 -18.11 -20.27
CA PHE A 74 4.60 -18.15 -21.65
C PHE A 74 6.11 -17.90 -21.70
N LYS A 75 6.71 -18.26 -22.82
CA LYS A 75 8.10 -17.90 -23.17
C LYS A 75 8.11 -17.04 -24.43
N VAL A 76 9.18 -16.28 -24.63
CA VAL A 76 9.44 -15.62 -25.91
C VAL A 76 10.59 -16.35 -26.58
N ASP A 77 10.39 -16.81 -27.81
CA ASP A 77 11.48 -17.42 -28.56
C ASP A 77 12.41 -16.38 -29.20
N LYS A 78 13.52 -16.86 -29.79
CA LYS A 78 14.54 -16.03 -30.43
C LYS A 78 14.02 -15.14 -31.57
N ASN A 79 12.82 -15.38 -32.09
CA ASN A 79 12.18 -14.58 -33.13
C ASN A 79 11.12 -13.63 -32.56
N GLY A 80 11.04 -13.47 -31.23
CA GLY A 80 10.05 -12.62 -30.57
C GLY A 80 8.68 -13.28 -30.42
N LYS A 81 8.52 -14.57 -30.75
CA LYS A 81 7.20 -15.22 -30.74
C LYS A 81 6.85 -15.77 -29.37
N PHE A 82 5.62 -15.47 -28.93
CA PHE A 82 5.06 -15.99 -27.68
C PHE A 82 4.72 -17.47 -27.78
N GLN A 83 5.19 -18.24 -26.81
CA GLN A 83 4.93 -19.67 -26.65
C GLN A 83 4.19 -19.90 -25.33
N PHE A 84 2.87 -19.95 -25.39
CA PHE A 84 2.02 -20.15 -24.23
C PHE A 84 2.07 -21.60 -23.72
N GLY A 85 2.05 -21.75 -22.40
CA GLY A 85 1.90 -23.03 -21.74
C GLY A 85 0.51 -23.62 -21.97
N LYS A 86 0.37 -24.92 -21.66
CA LYS A 86 -0.95 -25.58 -21.68
C LYS A 86 -1.88 -24.87 -20.70
N GLN A 87 -3.02 -24.42 -21.20
CA GLN A 87 -4.07 -23.80 -20.40
C GLN A 87 -4.53 -24.80 -19.33
N ARG A 88 -4.46 -24.41 -18.06
CA ARG A 88 -4.95 -25.23 -16.96
C ARG A 88 -6.45 -25.03 -16.85
N SER A 89 -7.25 -26.03 -17.21
CA SER A 89 -8.70 -25.91 -17.07
C SER A 89 -9.12 -25.98 -15.60
N GLY A 90 -9.90 -25.00 -15.15
CA GLY A 90 -10.77 -25.10 -13.97
C GLY A 90 -10.28 -24.51 -12.64
N TYR A 91 -9.02 -24.07 -12.53
CA TYR A 91 -8.49 -23.49 -11.28
C TYR A 91 -7.93 -22.09 -11.49
N ILE A 92 -8.43 -21.12 -10.71
CA ILE A 92 -7.86 -19.78 -10.63
C ILE A 92 -6.67 -19.82 -9.69
N ILE A 93 -5.46 -19.61 -10.21
CA ILE A 93 -4.25 -19.51 -9.40
C ILE A 93 -4.09 -18.06 -8.95
N LYS A 94 -4.13 -17.84 -7.64
CA LYS A 94 -3.99 -16.52 -7.01
C LYS A 94 -2.74 -16.48 -6.15
N ARG A 95 -1.98 -15.39 -6.24
CA ARG A 95 -0.77 -15.13 -5.45
C ARG A 95 -0.89 -13.76 -4.78
N ALA A 96 -0.68 -13.70 -3.47
CA ALA A 96 -0.51 -12.42 -2.79
C ALA A 96 0.83 -11.80 -3.21
N LEU A 97 0.83 -10.49 -3.45
CA LEU A 97 2.01 -9.72 -3.79
C LEU A 97 2.53 -9.00 -2.54
N ASN A 98 3.84 -8.82 -2.49
CA ASN A 98 4.58 -8.30 -1.35
C ASN A 98 5.88 -7.64 -1.82
N ASP A 99 6.69 -7.16 -0.88
CA ASP A 99 7.96 -6.46 -1.19
C ASP A 99 8.99 -7.34 -1.93
N ASP A 100 8.85 -8.67 -1.91
CA ASP A 100 9.69 -9.59 -2.69
C ASP A 100 9.27 -9.70 -4.17
N THR A 101 8.12 -9.10 -4.50
CA THR A 101 7.61 -8.99 -5.86
C THR A 101 8.43 -7.95 -6.59
N GLY A 102 9.21 -8.40 -7.58
CA GLY A 102 9.96 -7.49 -8.44
C GLY A 102 9.04 -6.61 -9.28
N LYS A 103 9.65 -5.67 -9.99
CA LYS A 103 8.95 -4.81 -10.95
C LYS A 103 8.17 -5.64 -11.98
N VAL A 104 7.04 -5.11 -12.39
CA VAL A 104 6.11 -5.73 -13.35
C VAL A 104 6.11 -4.95 -14.66
N PHE A 105 5.73 -5.61 -15.75
CA PHE A 105 5.45 -4.95 -17.01
C PHE A 105 3.94 -4.78 -17.16
N VAL A 106 3.46 -3.53 -17.23
CA VAL A 106 2.04 -3.24 -17.45
C VAL A 106 1.70 -3.33 -18.93
N LEU A 107 0.69 -4.13 -19.28
CA LEU A 107 0.24 -4.25 -20.67
C LEU A 107 -0.44 -2.96 -21.12
N LYS A 108 -0.04 -2.46 -22.31
CA LYS A 108 -0.73 -1.37 -22.99
C LYS A 108 -1.93 -1.91 -23.76
N LYS A 109 -2.83 -1.02 -24.17
CA LYS A 109 -4.05 -1.34 -24.93
C LYS A 109 -3.77 -2.21 -26.16
N ASP A 110 -2.70 -1.94 -26.89
CA ASP A 110 -2.33 -2.73 -28.07
C ASP A 110 -1.87 -4.14 -27.69
N ASN A 111 -1.20 -4.32 -26.55
CA ASN A 111 -0.82 -5.64 -26.04
C ASN A 111 -2.08 -6.43 -25.65
N ILE A 112 -3.00 -5.81 -24.92
CA ILE A 112 -4.28 -6.42 -24.49
C ILE A 112 -5.06 -6.89 -25.73
N LYS A 113 -5.18 -6.04 -26.76
CA LYS A 113 -5.85 -6.39 -28.02
C LYS A 113 -5.14 -7.51 -28.78
N THR A 114 -3.81 -7.46 -28.87
CA THR A 114 -3.01 -8.48 -29.56
C THR A 114 -3.15 -9.86 -28.92
N LEU A 115 -3.34 -9.88 -27.60
CA LEU A 115 -3.50 -11.10 -26.81
C LEU A 115 -4.97 -11.55 -26.65
N ASP A 116 -5.90 -10.85 -27.31
CA ASP A 116 -7.36 -11.09 -27.19
C ASP A 116 -7.84 -11.12 -25.74
N LEU A 117 -7.25 -10.28 -24.89
CA LEU A 117 -7.62 -10.15 -23.49
C LEU A 117 -8.79 -9.15 -23.35
N PRO A 118 -9.74 -9.39 -22.44
CA PRO A 118 -10.75 -8.39 -22.12
C PRO A 118 -10.09 -7.19 -21.42
N GLU A 119 -10.72 -6.02 -21.49
CA GLU A 119 -10.21 -4.81 -20.79
C GLU A 119 -10.05 -5.06 -19.28
N LYS A 120 -11.02 -5.75 -18.67
CA LYS A 120 -10.96 -6.26 -17.31
C LYS A 120 -11.45 -7.71 -17.26
N PRO A 121 -10.88 -8.57 -16.40
CA PRO A 121 -11.37 -9.93 -16.23
C PRO A 121 -12.82 -9.96 -15.74
N GLU A 122 -13.63 -10.88 -16.28
CA GLU A 122 -15.06 -10.94 -15.96
C GLU A 122 -15.32 -11.29 -14.48
N TRP A 123 -14.45 -12.10 -13.87
CA TRP A 123 -14.53 -12.47 -12.45
C TRP A 123 -14.33 -11.28 -11.51
N LEU A 124 -13.71 -10.18 -11.97
CA LEU A 124 -13.45 -9.00 -11.15
C LEU A 124 -14.75 -8.31 -10.71
N LYS A 125 -15.82 -8.42 -11.51
CA LYS A 125 -17.14 -7.86 -11.17
C LYS A 125 -17.64 -8.31 -9.79
N VAL A 126 -17.28 -9.52 -9.36
CA VAL A 126 -17.66 -10.05 -8.04
C VAL A 126 -17.00 -9.29 -6.89
N TYR A 127 -15.81 -8.73 -7.14
CA TYR A 127 -15.04 -7.94 -6.18
C TYR A 127 -15.43 -6.46 -6.14
N ASP A 128 -16.07 -5.95 -7.19
CA ASP A 128 -16.52 -4.56 -7.29
C ASP A 128 -17.92 -4.34 -6.66
N MET A 129 -18.65 -5.41 -6.31
CA MET A 129 -20.02 -5.34 -5.79
C MET A 129 -20.14 -4.90 -4.32
N GLN A 130 -19.04 -4.90 -3.55
CA GLN A 130 -19.07 -4.50 -2.14
C GLN A 130 -18.48 -3.10 -1.96
N GLN A 131 -19.37 -2.10 -1.85
CA GLN A 131 -19.05 -0.71 -1.55
C GLN A 131 -19.48 -0.37 -0.13
N ALA A 132 -18.89 -1.06 0.86
CA ALA A 132 -19.06 -0.74 2.27
C ALA A 132 -17.91 0.14 2.76
N PRO A 133 -18.13 1.04 3.74
CA PRO A 133 -17.06 1.83 4.36
C PRO A 133 -15.86 0.97 4.78
N GLU A 134 -16.15 -0.19 5.38
CA GLU A 134 -15.14 -1.13 5.87
C GLU A 134 -14.28 -1.72 4.73
N THR A 135 -14.85 -1.92 3.54
CA THR A 135 -14.12 -2.39 2.36
C THR A 135 -13.20 -1.30 1.81
N PHE A 136 -13.67 -0.05 1.76
CA PHE A 136 -12.85 1.10 1.37
C PHE A 136 -11.69 1.32 2.33
N ILE A 137 -11.96 1.25 3.64
CA ILE A 137 -10.92 1.36 4.68
C ILE A 137 -9.87 0.26 4.50
N ARG A 138 -10.29 -1.01 4.37
CA ARG A 138 -9.34 -2.12 4.16
C ARG A 138 -8.47 -1.91 2.92
N LYS A 139 -9.08 -1.54 1.79
CA LYS A 139 -8.37 -1.24 0.54
C LYS A 139 -7.38 -0.07 0.72
N GLY A 140 -7.79 1.02 1.37
CA GLY A 140 -6.93 2.16 1.66
C GLY A 140 -5.74 1.78 2.56
N SER A 141 -5.97 0.98 3.60
CA SER A 141 -4.90 0.50 4.49
C SER A 141 -3.83 -0.32 3.76
N PHE A 142 -4.20 -1.09 2.72
CA PHE A 142 -3.20 -1.77 1.88
C PHE A 142 -2.32 -0.79 1.12
N TYR A 143 -2.89 0.29 0.56
CA TYR A 143 -2.13 1.34 -0.10
C TYR A 143 -1.22 2.12 0.88
N ASN A 144 -1.73 2.49 2.05
CA ASN A 144 -0.93 3.13 3.11
C ASN A 144 0.30 2.28 3.47
N ARG A 145 0.10 0.97 3.66
CA ARG A 145 1.16 0.06 4.08
C ARG A 145 2.31 -0.09 3.07
N VAL A 146 2.03 0.08 1.78
CA VAL A 146 3.06 0.08 0.73
C VAL A 146 3.57 1.49 0.40
N GLY A 147 3.27 2.49 1.24
CA GLY A 147 3.72 3.88 1.07
C GLY A 147 2.95 4.67 0.02
N CYS A 148 1.96 4.06 -0.64
CA CYS A 148 1.18 4.68 -1.72
C CYS A 148 -0.06 5.42 -1.18
N SER A 149 0.17 6.26 -0.18
CA SER A 149 -0.87 6.99 0.55
C SER A 149 -1.75 7.84 -0.35
N GLN A 150 -1.24 8.31 -1.50
CA GLN A 150 -2.01 9.07 -2.48
C GLN A 150 -3.23 8.33 -3.02
N PHE A 151 -3.15 7.00 -3.20
CA PHE A 151 -4.29 6.19 -3.65
C PHE A 151 -5.23 5.84 -2.49
N ALA A 152 -4.72 5.80 -1.26
CA ALA A 152 -5.50 5.50 -0.07
C ALA A 152 -6.50 6.61 0.28
N ILE A 153 -6.12 7.88 0.07
CA ILE A 153 -6.93 9.06 0.43
C ILE A 153 -8.33 8.99 -0.19
N ALA A 154 -8.44 8.75 -1.50
CA ALA A 154 -9.75 8.71 -2.16
C ALA A 154 -10.67 7.63 -1.57
N LEU A 155 -10.12 6.45 -1.26
CA LEU A 155 -10.87 5.36 -0.64
C LEU A 155 -11.35 5.74 0.77
N PHE A 156 -10.48 6.37 1.57
CA PHE A 156 -10.86 6.82 2.91
C PHE A 156 -11.85 7.99 2.90
N GLU A 157 -11.73 8.93 1.96
CA GLU A 157 -12.70 10.01 1.77
C GLU A 157 -14.08 9.44 1.40
N GLU A 158 -14.14 8.45 0.50
CA GLU A 158 -15.38 7.72 0.20
C GLU A 158 -15.94 7.01 1.44
N ALA A 159 -15.10 6.32 2.21
CA ALA A 159 -15.52 5.68 3.46
C ALA A 159 -16.07 6.70 4.47
N SER A 160 -15.46 7.89 4.56
CA SER A 160 -15.85 8.97 5.46
C SER A 160 -17.21 9.55 5.09
N LEU A 161 -17.51 9.68 3.79
CA LEU A 161 -18.82 10.10 3.31
C LEU A 161 -19.94 9.10 3.68
N LEU A 162 -19.62 7.80 3.64
CA LEU A 162 -20.59 6.75 3.95
C LEU A 162 -20.79 6.55 5.46
N LYS A 163 -19.70 6.61 6.24
CA LYS A 163 -19.70 6.40 7.69
C LYS A 163 -18.57 7.20 8.34
N PRO A 164 -18.86 8.45 8.75
CA PRO A 164 -17.92 9.26 9.51
C PRO A 164 -17.46 8.53 10.78
N HIS A 165 -16.18 8.66 11.13
CA HIS A 165 -15.59 8.03 12.31
C HIS A 165 -15.76 6.50 12.39
N ALA A 166 -15.84 5.82 11.23
CA ALA A 166 -15.73 4.38 11.18
C ALA A 166 -14.43 3.89 11.85
N GLU A 167 -14.43 2.65 12.33
CA GLU A 167 -13.28 2.08 13.04
C GLU A 167 -12.00 2.20 12.21
N ASN A 168 -10.93 2.72 12.81
CA ASN A 168 -9.62 3.01 12.21
C ASN A 168 -9.58 4.05 11.08
N LEU A 169 -10.73 4.53 10.56
CA LEU A 169 -10.78 5.44 9.42
C LEU A 169 -10.02 6.73 9.65
N ASP A 170 -10.32 7.46 10.72
CA ASP A 170 -9.71 8.78 10.96
C ASP A 170 -8.19 8.68 11.07
N PHE A 171 -7.73 7.63 11.76
CA PHE A 171 -6.30 7.35 11.92
C PHE A 171 -5.63 7.07 10.57
N GLU A 172 -6.19 6.15 9.78
CA GLU A 172 -5.62 5.75 8.49
C GLU A 172 -5.63 6.90 7.47
N LEU A 173 -6.68 7.73 7.47
CA LEU A 173 -6.75 8.93 6.65
C LEU A 173 -5.74 10.00 7.09
N ALA A 174 -5.54 10.19 8.40
CA ALA A 174 -4.50 11.07 8.91
C ALA A 174 -3.09 10.60 8.53
N VAL A 175 -2.82 9.29 8.62
CA VAL A 175 -1.56 8.70 8.13
C VAL A 175 -1.36 9.04 6.65
N ALA A 176 -2.40 8.87 5.84
CA ALA A 176 -2.33 9.13 4.41
C ALA A 176 -2.10 10.64 4.10
N TYR A 177 -2.79 11.53 4.81
CA TYR A 177 -2.56 12.97 4.71
C TYR A 177 -1.17 13.37 5.17
N ASN A 178 -0.67 12.84 6.29
CA ASN A 178 0.68 13.10 6.77
C ASN A 178 1.76 12.64 5.79
N ALA A 179 1.62 11.41 5.24
CA ALA A 179 2.55 10.86 4.26
C ALA A 179 2.58 11.67 2.95
N THR A 180 1.45 12.28 2.58
CA THR A 180 1.34 13.17 1.41
C THR A 180 1.53 14.66 1.75
N GLN A 181 2.05 14.97 2.95
CA GLN A 181 2.34 16.32 3.43
C GLN A 181 1.14 17.27 3.52
N GLN A 182 -0.08 16.74 3.55
CA GLN A 182 -1.33 17.48 3.75
C GLN A 182 -1.59 17.78 5.23
N TYR A 183 -0.60 18.35 5.93
CA TYR A 183 -0.59 18.51 7.39
C TYR A 183 -1.79 19.30 7.92
N GLN A 184 -2.23 20.33 7.21
CA GLN A 184 -3.38 21.14 7.63
C GLN A 184 -4.69 20.32 7.61
N LYS A 185 -4.84 19.38 6.66
CA LYS A 185 -5.98 18.46 6.63
C LYS A 185 -5.91 17.48 7.79
N THR A 186 -4.72 16.94 8.09
CA THR A 186 -4.51 16.10 9.28
C THR A 186 -4.94 16.82 10.54
N ILE A 187 -4.51 18.07 10.74
CA ILE A 187 -4.87 18.84 11.95
C ILE A 187 -6.39 18.99 12.08
N SER A 188 -7.07 19.39 11.01
CA SER A 188 -8.53 19.54 11.01
C SER A 188 -9.25 18.21 11.30
N LEU A 189 -8.83 17.13 10.65
CA LEU A 189 -9.40 15.79 10.85
C LEU A 189 -9.17 15.28 12.28
N MET A 190 -7.95 15.38 12.79
CA MET A 190 -7.60 14.89 14.12
C MET A 190 -8.26 15.67 15.25
N ASN A 191 -8.42 16.98 15.11
CA ASN A 191 -9.19 17.76 16.08
C ASN A 191 -10.64 17.27 16.19
N ALA A 192 -11.29 16.98 15.05
CA ALA A 192 -12.64 16.42 15.05
C ALA A 192 -12.68 14.99 15.60
N ALA A 193 -11.73 14.14 15.20
CA ALA A 193 -11.66 12.75 15.64
C ALA A 193 -11.35 12.62 17.14
N ILE A 194 -10.50 13.48 17.70
CA ILE A 194 -10.20 13.53 19.14
C ILE A 194 -11.42 14.00 19.94
N ALA A 195 -12.19 14.96 19.42
CA ALA A 195 -13.45 15.38 20.05
C ALA A 195 -14.48 14.23 20.09
N TYR A 196 -14.49 13.39 19.05
CA TYR A 196 -15.36 12.22 18.97
C TYR A 196 -14.88 11.05 19.86
N ASN A 197 -13.59 10.72 19.81
CA ASN A 197 -12.99 9.64 20.58
C ASN A 197 -11.67 10.08 21.24
N PRO A 198 -11.73 10.74 22.41
CA PRO A 198 -10.55 11.31 23.06
C PRO A 198 -9.59 10.26 23.63
N ARG A 199 -9.98 8.99 23.70
CA ARG A 199 -9.15 7.91 24.27
C ARG A 199 -8.28 7.20 23.25
N ASN A 200 -8.39 7.54 21.96
CA ASN A 200 -7.55 6.96 20.94
C ASN A 200 -6.20 7.71 20.85
N PHE A 201 -5.16 7.16 21.51
CA PHE A 201 -3.84 7.78 21.54
C PHE A 201 -3.22 7.96 20.14
N MET A 202 -3.56 7.11 19.17
CA MET A 202 -3.01 7.18 17.81
C MET A 202 -3.37 8.51 17.12
N LEU A 203 -4.52 9.09 17.45
CA LEU A 203 -4.95 10.40 16.90
C LEU A 203 -4.03 11.54 17.38
N TYR A 204 -3.60 11.49 18.64
CA TYR A 204 -2.66 12.48 19.19
C TYR A 204 -1.29 12.35 18.55
N ARG A 205 -0.84 11.12 18.24
CA ARG A 205 0.41 10.87 17.52
C ARG A 205 0.38 11.54 16.14
N GLU A 206 -0.65 11.27 15.34
CA GLU A 206 -0.74 11.84 14.00
C GLU A 206 -0.92 13.37 14.00
N LEU A 207 -1.66 13.91 14.98
CA LEU A 207 -1.82 15.35 15.16
C LEU A 207 -0.50 16.04 15.54
N GLY A 208 0.22 15.51 16.54
CA GLY A 208 1.48 16.11 16.95
C GLY A 208 2.55 16.03 15.87
N PHE A 209 2.58 14.94 15.09
CA PHE A 209 3.44 14.86 13.90
C PHE A 209 3.12 15.98 12.91
N ALA A 210 1.85 16.17 12.53
CA ALA A 210 1.44 17.24 11.63
C ALA A 210 1.80 18.64 12.16
N LEU A 211 1.64 18.86 13.46
CA LEU A 211 2.00 20.13 14.11
C LEU A 211 3.52 20.38 14.06
N ILE A 212 4.35 19.35 14.29
CA ILE A 212 5.81 19.44 14.16
C ILE A 212 6.19 19.84 12.73
N GLN A 213 5.62 19.18 11.72
CA GLN A 213 5.89 19.48 10.31
C GLN A 213 5.48 20.90 9.91
N MET A 214 4.46 21.46 10.56
CA MET A 214 4.05 22.86 10.40
C MET A 214 4.83 23.86 11.27
N GLY A 215 5.85 23.40 12.01
CA GLY A 215 6.67 24.24 12.90
C GLY A 215 5.98 24.64 14.21
N LYS A 216 4.78 24.12 14.49
CA LYS A 216 3.99 24.38 15.71
C LYS A 216 4.43 23.46 16.86
N VAL A 217 5.73 23.47 17.14
CA VAL A 217 6.36 22.57 18.14
C VAL A 217 5.78 22.71 19.55
N PRO A 218 5.47 23.93 20.06
CA PRO A 218 4.83 24.06 21.38
C PRO A 218 3.46 23.36 21.46
N ASP A 219 2.65 23.47 20.40
CA ASP A 219 1.34 22.83 20.33
C ASP A 219 1.51 21.30 20.25
N ALA A 220 2.46 20.82 19.45
CA ALA A 220 2.76 19.40 19.35
C ALA A 220 3.19 18.79 20.71
N GLU A 221 4.02 19.51 21.48
CA GLU A 221 4.45 19.07 22.82
C GLU A 221 3.23 18.89 23.74
N GLN A 222 2.25 19.82 23.70
CA GLN A 222 1.02 19.72 24.48
C GLN A 222 0.17 18.53 24.03
N ILE A 223 -0.01 18.34 22.73
CA ILE A 223 -0.78 17.23 22.16
C ILE A 223 -0.17 15.88 22.54
N TYR A 224 1.15 15.71 22.44
CA TYR A 224 1.79 14.47 22.86
C TYR A 224 1.73 14.25 24.37
N ILE A 225 1.85 15.30 25.20
CA ILE A 225 1.62 15.17 26.64
C ILE A 225 0.19 14.67 26.94
N ALA A 226 -0.82 15.19 26.23
CA ALA A 226 -2.19 14.71 26.36
C ALA A 226 -2.33 13.25 25.90
N GLY A 227 -1.80 12.90 24.72
CA GLY A 227 -1.85 11.56 24.16
C GLY A 227 -1.23 10.48 25.07
N LEU A 228 -0.12 10.81 25.74
CA LEU A 228 0.55 9.92 26.69
C LEU A 228 -0.34 9.45 27.85
N ASN A 229 -1.38 10.22 28.21
CA ASN A 229 -2.34 9.84 29.24
C ASN A 229 -3.31 8.73 28.78
N TYR A 230 -3.43 8.50 27.47
CA TYR A 230 -4.33 7.52 26.88
C TYR A 230 -3.65 6.25 26.37
N CYS A 231 -2.30 6.22 26.32
CA CYS A 231 -1.54 5.03 25.97
C CYS A 231 -1.68 3.91 27.00
N LYS A 232 -1.81 2.68 26.53
CA LYS A 232 -1.99 1.48 27.36
C LYS A 232 -0.67 0.80 27.71
N ASN A 233 0.34 0.92 26.86
CA ASN A 233 1.65 0.28 27.06
C ASN A 233 2.81 1.28 26.91
N SER A 234 4.01 0.82 27.23
CA SER A 234 5.22 1.66 27.19
C SER A 234 5.70 1.94 25.77
N ASP A 235 5.55 1.01 24.83
CA ASP A 235 5.97 1.21 23.43
C ASP A 235 5.20 2.36 22.75
N GLU A 236 3.87 2.44 22.97
CA GLU A 236 3.04 3.54 22.47
C GLU A 236 3.50 4.91 23.01
N LYS A 237 3.88 4.95 24.29
CA LYS A 237 4.41 6.17 24.92
C LYS A 237 5.79 6.53 24.39
N PHE A 238 6.58 5.50 24.09
CA PHE A 238 7.93 5.65 23.60
C PHE A 238 7.96 6.38 22.25
N GLU A 239 7.12 5.98 21.29
CA GLU A 239 7.09 6.60 19.94
C GLU A 239 6.87 8.11 20.02
N MET A 240 5.83 8.58 20.73
CA MET A 240 5.57 10.02 20.89
C MET A 240 6.71 10.75 21.63
N CYS A 241 7.37 10.08 22.59
CA CYS A 241 8.54 10.69 23.24
C CYS A 241 9.72 10.79 22.28
N LEU A 242 9.95 9.78 21.45
CA LEU A 242 11.03 9.76 20.46
C LEU A 242 10.88 10.88 19.42
N ASP A 243 9.65 11.15 18.97
CA ASP A 243 9.37 12.27 18.06
C ASP A 243 9.79 13.61 18.66
N MET A 244 9.50 13.86 19.96
CA MET A 244 9.95 15.08 20.63
C MET A 244 11.47 15.12 20.84
N VAL A 245 12.09 13.97 21.14
CA VAL A 245 13.55 13.87 21.26
C VAL A 245 14.20 14.29 19.95
N GLN A 246 13.77 13.72 18.82
CA GLN A 246 14.26 14.08 17.49
C GLN A 246 14.03 15.56 17.20
N THR A 247 12.82 16.06 17.44
CA THR A 247 12.44 17.46 17.18
C THR A 247 13.31 18.45 17.95
N PHE A 248 13.50 18.24 19.26
CA PHE A 248 14.31 19.16 20.06
C PHE A 248 15.81 19.02 19.81
N PHE A 249 16.27 17.82 19.42
CA PHE A 249 17.64 17.61 18.99
C PHE A 249 17.96 18.42 17.72
N GLU A 250 17.12 18.32 16.68
CA GLU A 250 17.30 19.07 15.42
C GLU A 250 17.24 20.58 15.61
N ARG A 251 16.46 21.03 16.59
CA ARG A 251 16.31 22.45 16.94
C ARG A 251 17.37 22.96 17.92
N SER A 252 18.29 22.11 18.35
CA SER A 252 19.31 22.44 19.36
C SER A 252 18.75 22.95 20.69
N ASP A 253 17.51 22.59 21.04
CA ASP A 253 16.92 22.91 22.35
C ASP A 253 17.38 21.86 23.37
N LYS A 254 18.56 22.09 23.94
CA LYS A 254 19.21 21.15 24.88
C LYS A 254 18.33 20.81 26.08
N THR A 255 17.64 21.80 26.65
CA THR A 255 16.81 21.61 27.85
C THR A 255 15.61 20.72 27.56
N LYS A 256 14.87 21.00 26.49
CA LYS A 256 13.72 20.17 26.11
C LYS A 256 14.15 18.81 25.59
N PHE A 257 15.25 18.73 24.84
CA PHE A 257 15.84 17.46 24.41
C PHE A 257 16.14 16.57 25.61
N GLN A 258 16.90 17.04 26.61
CA GLN A 258 17.25 16.26 27.80
C GLN A 258 15.99 15.79 28.55
N LYS A 259 15.00 16.68 28.74
CA LYS A 259 13.72 16.35 29.37
C LYS A 259 13.01 15.20 28.65
N TRP A 260 12.86 15.28 27.33
CA TRP A 260 12.15 14.27 26.54
C TRP A 260 12.95 12.98 26.37
N PHE A 261 14.29 13.07 26.35
CA PHE A 261 15.19 11.93 26.29
C PHE A 261 15.15 11.08 27.57
N LEU A 262 15.16 11.73 28.74
CA LEU A 262 14.96 11.01 30.01
C LEU A 262 13.56 10.38 30.09
N LYS A 263 12.55 11.08 29.56
CA LYS A 263 11.18 10.56 29.51
C LYS A 263 11.04 9.34 28.59
N SER A 264 11.68 9.34 27.42
CA SER A 264 11.67 8.19 26.51
C SER A 264 12.39 6.98 27.12
N LYS A 265 13.52 7.19 27.81
CA LYS A 265 14.23 6.11 28.52
C LYS A 265 13.38 5.40 29.57
N LYS A 266 12.47 6.12 30.25
CA LYS A 266 11.52 5.51 31.20
C LYS A 266 10.56 4.51 30.54
N TYR A 267 10.27 4.66 29.25
CA TYR A 267 9.34 3.82 28.51
C TYR A 267 10.04 2.80 27.60
N LEU A 268 11.37 2.80 27.57
CA LEU A 268 12.15 1.87 26.77
C LEU A 268 12.09 0.46 27.38
N ILE A 269 11.68 -0.52 26.57
CA ILE A 269 11.72 -1.94 26.93
C ILE A 269 12.99 -2.54 26.31
N GLU A 270 13.76 -3.34 27.06
CA GLU A 270 15.08 -3.89 26.67
C GLU A 270 15.08 -4.67 25.34
N ASN A 271 13.92 -5.13 24.86
CA ASN A 271 13.77 -5.85 23.58
C ASN A 271 12.89 -5.10 22.56
N SER A 272 12.64 -3.80 22.78
CA SER A 272 11.83 -3.01 21.85
C SER A 272 12.59 -2.81 20.53
N LYS A 273 11.87 -2.92 19.40
CA LYS A 273 12.38 -2.57 18.06
C LYS A 273 12.95 -1.14 18.01
N HIS A 274 12.56 -0.29 18.97
CA HIS A 274 12.96 1.09 19.06
C HIS A 274 14.29 1.35 19.79
N LEU A 275 14.93 0.34 20.39
CA LEU A 275 16.19 0.52 21.14
C LEU A 275 17.27 1.24 20.31
N LYS A 276 17.48 0.78 19.08
CA LYS A 276 18.43 1.39 18.11
C LYS A 276 18.11 2.86 17.79
N SER A 277 16.85 3.26 17.94
CA SER A 277 16.43 4.63 17.65
C SER A 277 16.87 5.63 18.73
N LEU A 278 17.16 5.18 19.96
CA LEU A 278 17.72 6.04 21.00
C LEU A 278 19.24 6.05 21.05
N GLU A 279 19.90 4.95 20.67
CA GLU A 279 21.36 4.83 20.65
C GLU A 279 22.03 5.98 19.87
N LYS A 280 21.40 6.45 18.78
CA LYS A 280 21.88 7.60 17.98
C LYS A 280 21.98 8.93 18.74
N PHE A 281 21.37 9.04 19.91
CA PHE A 281 21.39 10.22 20.77
C PHE A 281 22.25 10.04 22.03
N GLU A 282 22.73 8.83 22.30
CA GLU A 282 23.60 8.58 23.44
C GLU A 282 24.93 9.32 23.28
N GLY A 283 25.45 9.90 24.37
CA GLY A 283 26.64 10.76 24.36
C GLY A 283 26.40 12.17 23.79
N LYS A 284 25.22 12.48 23.24
CA LYS A 284 24.85 13.85 22.80
C LYS A 284 24.12 14.65 23.88
N THR A 285 24.12 14.15 25.10
CA THR A 285 23.46 14.73 26.27
C THR A 285 24.36 15.66 27.07
N ASP A 286 25.64 15.79 26.73
CA ASP A 286 26.58 16.61 27.51
C ASP A 286 26.29 18.12 27.38
N PRO A 287 26.37 18.88 28.50
CA PRO A 287 26.07 20.31 28.57
C PRO A 287 26.79 21.18 27.53
#